data_AF-A0A9E2WBW4-F1
#
_entry.id   AF-A0A9E2WBW4-F1
#
_cell.length_a   1.000
_cell.length_b   1.000
_cell.length_c   1.000
_cell.angle_alpha   90.00
_cell.angle_beta   90.00
_cell.angle_gamma   90.00
#
_symmetry.space_group_name_H-M   'P 1'
#
loop_
_entity.id
_entity.type
_entity.pdbx_description
1 polymer ?
#
loop_
_entity_poly.entity_id
_entity_poly.type
_entity_poly.pdbx_seq_one_letter_code
_entity_poly.pdbx_strand_id
1 'polypeptide(L)' 'DASVTVHYVDGTEEVYVHDERARLVRQVAADGGEQLKAYDEQGRLIAEQDALGAVTEYHYDDVGRLIALIPPDDA' A
#
# COMPACT_ATOMS: atom_id res chain seq x y z
N ASP A 1 9.32 -8.85 -7.53
CA ASP A 1 7.91 -8.63 -7.17
C ASP A 1 7.02 -9.45 -8.10
N ALA A 2 5.83 -9.84 -7.63
CA ALA A 2 4.84 -10.61 -8.38
C ALA A 2 3.62 -9.73 -8.67
N SER A 3 3.14 -9.73 -9.91
CA SER A 3 1.99 -8.92 -10.34
C SER A 3 0.81 -9.80 -10.74
N VAL A 4 -0.40 -9.39 -10.36
CA VAL A 4 -1.69 -10.00 -10.76
C VAL A 4 -2.56 -8.92 -11.38
N THR A 5 -3.09 -9.19 -12.57
CA THR A 5 -4.06 -8.31 -13.24
C THR A 5 -5.44 -8.97 -13.25
N VAL A 6 -6.46 -8.24 -12.81
CA VAL A 6 -7.87 -8.62 -12.90
C VAL A 6 -8.47 -7.92 -14.12
N HIS A 7 -9.05 -8.68 -15.04
CA HIS A 7 -9.77 -8.13 -16.18
C HIS A 7 -11.28 -8.28 -15.96
N TYR A 8 -12.00 -7.17 -16.03
CA TYR A 8 -13.45 -7.13 -15.89
C TYR A 8 -14.15 -7.26 -17.24
N VAL A 9 -15.43 -7.65 -17.22
CA VAL A 9 -16.24 -7.86 -18.44
C VAL A 9 -16.48 -6.57 -19.23
N ASP A 10 -16.47 -5.42 -18.56
CA ASP A 10 -16.60 -4.10 -19.17
C ASP A 10 -15.29 -3.60 -19.81
N GLY A 11 -14.21 -4.41 -19.73
CA GLY A 11 -12.90 -4.09 -20.28
C GLY A 11 -12.01 -3.28 -19.36
N THR A 12 -12.48 -2.88 -18.17
CA THR A 12 -11.62 -2.28 -17.15
C THR A 12 -10.71 -3.32 -16.51
N GLU A 13 -9.62 -2.87 -15.89
CA GLU A 13 -8.66 -3.76 -15.24
C GLU A 13 -8.12 -3.18 -13.95
N GLU A 14 -7.74 -4.07 -13.02
CA GLU A 14 -7.03 -3.70 -11.80
C GLU A 14 -5.73 -4.48 -11.70
N VAL A 15 -4.69 -3.85 -11.15
CA VAL A 15 -3.36 -4.46 -11.00
C VAL A 15 -2.97 -4.49 -9.53
N TYR A 16 -2.46 -5.64 -9.08
CA TYR A 16 -1.99 -5.87 -7.72
C TYR A 16 -0.54 -6.37 -7.76
N VAL A 17 0.37 -5.65 -7.13
CA VAL A 17 1.79 -6.02 -7.04
C VAL A 17 2.12 -6.40 -5.61
N HIS A 18 2.77 -7.55 -5.47
CA HIS A 18 3.20 -8.12 -4.20
C HIS A 18 4.71 -8.24 -4.14
N ASP A 19 5.27 -8.07 -2.95
CA ASP A 19 6.68 -8.37 -2.70
C ASP A 19 6.94 -9.89 -2.64
N GLU A 20 8.20 -10.26 -2.41
CA GLU A 20 8.64 -11.66 -2.33
C GLU A 20 8.02 -12.44 -1.17
N ARG A 21 7.42 -11.74 -0.19
CA ARG A 21 6.71 -12.31 0.95
C ARG A 21 5.19 -12.34 0.74
N ALA A 22 4.74 -12.14 -0.50
CA ALA A 22 3.35 -12.08 -0.91
C ALA A 22 2.53 -10.98 -0.21
N ARG A 23 3.18 -9.87 0.18
CA ARG A 23 2.50 -8.70 0.76
C ARG A 23 2.20 -7.68 -0.35
N LEU A 24 0.98 -7.15 -0.39
CA LEU A 24 0.56 -6.14 -1.38
C LEU A 24 1.31 -4.84 -1.15
N VAL A 25 2.12 -4.42 -2.12
CA VAL A 25 2.93 -3.18 -2.07
C VAL A 25 2.41 -2.10 -3.02
N ARG A 26 1.61 -2.47 -4.02
CA ARG A 26 1.00 -1.53 -4.96
C ARG A 26 -0.31 -2.08 -5.51
N GLN A 27 -1.32 -1.22 -5.58
CA GLN A 27 -2.59 -1.48 -6.26
C GLN A 27 -2.86 -0.35 -7.25
N VAL A 28 -3.27 -0.71 -8.46
CA VAL A 28 -3.82 0.23 -9.44
C VAL A 28 -5.27 -0.15 -9.67
N ALA A 29 -6.19 0.74 -9.30
CA ALA A 29 -7.62 0.57 -9.46
C ALA A 29 -8.04 0.74 -10.94
N ALA A 30 -9.27 0.33 -11.25
CA ALA A 30 -9.83 0.43 -12.61
C ALA A 30 -9.90 1.84 -13.17
N ASP A 31 -9.99 2.86 -12.31
CA ASP A 31 -9.97 4.28 -12.67
C ASP A 31 -8.55 4.85 -12.80
N GLY A 32 -7.52 4.02 -12.62
CA GLY A 32 -6.11 4.40 -12.64
C GLY A 32 -5.59 4.92 -11.30
N GLY A 33 -6.42 5.02 -10.26
CA GLY A 33 -6.00 5.40 -8.92
C GLY A 33 -4.97 4.42 -8.35
N GLU A 34 -3.86 4.94 -7.85
CA GLU A 34 -2.74 4.13 -7.36
C GLU A 34 -2.64 4.20 -5.83
N GLN A 35 -2.46 3.06 -5.17
CA GLN A 35 -2.17 2.99 -3.75
C GLN A 35 -0.86 2.24 -3.53
N LEU A 36 -0.01 2.74 -2.65
CA LEU A 36 1.27 2.11 -2.31
C LEU A 36 1.32 1.74 -0.82
N LYS A 37 2.01 0.64 -0.51
CA LYS A 37 2.22 0.16 0.86
C LYS A 37 3.66 -0.24 1.07
N ALA A 38 4.24 0.19 2.18
CA ALA A 38 5.57 -0.20 2.62
C ALA A 38 5.47 -0.98 3.92
N TYR A 39 6.28 -2.04 4.05
CA TYR A 39 6.33 -2.87 5.24
C TYR A 39 7.76 -3.03 5.72
N ASP A 40 7.93 -3.15 7.03
CA ASP A 40 9.21 -3.52 7.62
C ASP A 40 9.52 -5.02 7.48
N GLU A 41 10.67 -5.46 8.01
CA GLU A 41 11.10 -6.86 8.01
C GLU A 41 10.19 -7.78 8.84
N GLN A 42 9.44 -7.23 9.80
CA GLN A 42 8.51 -8.00 10.63
C GLN A 42 7.14 -8.15 9.96
N GLY A 43 6.87 -7.46 8.85
CA GLY A 43 5.57 -7.51 8.18
C GLY A 43 4.61 -6.42 8.60
N ARG A 44 5.05 -5.43 9.38
CA ARG A 44 4.21 -4.33 9.84
C ARG A 44 4.20 -3.23 8.77
N LEU A 45 3.02 -2.67 8.49
CA LEU A 45 2.85 -1.56 7.56
C LEU A 45 3.51 -0.32 8.17
N ILE A 46 4.46 0.31 7.47
CA ILE A 46 5.17 1.51 7.95
C ILE A 46 4.79 2.77 7.18
N ALA A 47 4.25 2.62 5.97
CA ALA A 47 3.66 3.72 5.21
C ALA A 47 2.58 3.21 4.25
N GLU A 48 1.56 4.04 4.05
CA GLU A 48 0.54 3.88 3.01
C GLU A 48 0.38 5.21 2.27
N GLN A 49 0.38 5.15 0.93
CA GLN A 49 0.07 6.29 0.07
C GLN A 49 -1.25 6.03 -0.65
N ASP A 50 -2.15 7.02 -0.60
CA ASP A 50 -3.41 6.97 -1.34
C ASP A 50 -3.29 7.45 -2.80
N ALA A 51 -4.39 7.37 -3.55
CA ALA A 51 -4.44 7.77 -4.95
C ALA A 51 -4.24 9.27 -5.21
N LEU A 52 -4.31 10.11 -4.18
CA LEU A 52 -4.01 11.54 -4.26
C LEU A 52 -2.55 11.84 -3.91
N GLY A 53 -1.78 10.81 -3.56
CA GLY A 53 -0.39 10.91 -3.16
C GLY A 53 -0.20 11.24 -1.68
N ALA A 54 -1.27 11.30 -0.89
CA ALA A 54 -1.21 11.59 0.53
C ALA A 54 -0.63 10.37 1.28
N VAL A 55 0.36 10.59 2.14
CA VAL A 55 1.11 9.52 2.82
C VAL A 55 0.78 9.51 4.31
N THR A 56 0.38 8.35 4.83
CA THR A 56 0.25 8.09 6.27
C THR A 56 1.40 7.19 6.71
N GLU A 57 2.11 7.57 7.77
CA GLU A 57 3.18 6.76 8.36
C GLU A 57 2.76 6.08 9.67
N TYR A 58 3.32 4.91 9.92
CA TYR A 58 3.05 4.09 11.10
C TYR A 58 4.37 3.73 11.78
N HIS A 59 4.51 4.13 13.04
CA HIS A 59 5.72 3.89 13.83
C HIS A 59 5.43 2.91 14.94
N TYR A 60 6.31 1.92 15.08
CA TYR A 60 6.20 0.88 16.10
C TYR A 60 7.42 0.89 17.01
N ASP A 61 7.24 0.47 18.26
CA ASP A 61 8.36 0.17 19.13
C ASP A 61 8.97 -1.22 18.85
N ASP A 62 10.07 -1.51 19.56
CA ASP A 62 10.83 -2.75 19.42
C ASP A 62 10.03 -4.02 19.75
N VAL A 63 8.96 -3.90 20.54
CA VAL A 63 8.11 -5.02 20.93
C VAL A 63 6.85 -5.14 20.07
N GLY A 64 6.69 -4.33 19.02
CA GLY A 64 5.60 -4.46 18.06
C GLY A 64 4.39 -3.55 18.29
N ARG A 65 4.42 -2.65 19.26
CA ARG A 65 3.28 -1.77 19.56
C ARG A 65 3.31 -0.53 18.69
N LEU A 66 2.18 -0.16 18.09
CA LEU A 66 2.03 1.10 17.36
C LEU A 66 2.14 2.27 18.36
N ILE A 67 3.10 3.16 18.14
CA ILE A 67 3.39 4.31 19.00
C ILE A 67 3.10 5.65 18.34
N ALA A 68 3.04 5.71 17.00
CA ALA A 68 2.57 6.89 16.28
C ALA A 68 1.89 6.51 14.96
N LEU A 69 0.88 7.32 14.61
CA LEU A 69 0.27 7.39 13.29
C LEU A 69 0.40 8.84 12.85
N ILE A 70 1.16 9.07 11.78
CA ILE A 70 1.41 10.41 11.24
C ILE A 70 0.54 10.53 9.99
N PRO A 71 -0.55 11.31 10.03
CA PRO A 71 -1.35 11.55 8.85
C PRO A 71 -0.56 12.38 7.82
N PRO A 72 -1.04 12.47 6.57
CA PRO A 72 -0.46 13.38 5.59
C PRO A 72 -0.44 14.81 6.14
N ASP A 73 0.64 15.55 5.92
CA ASP A 73 0.64 16.98 6.23
C ASP A 73 -0.45 17.67 5.40
N ASP A 74 -1.36 18.39 6.07
CA ASP A 74 -2.29 19.30 5.39
C ASP A 74 -1.46 20.38 4.70
N ALA A 75 -1.42 20.36 3.37
CA ALA A 75 -0.72 21.36 2.55
C ALA A 75 -1.38 22.75 2.62
#